data_AF-A0A436ETM9-F1
#
_entry.id   AF-A0A436ETM9-F1
#
_cell.length_a   1.000
_cell.length_b   1.000
_cell.length_c   1.000
_cell.angle_alpha   90.00
_cell.angle_beta   90.00
_cell.angle_gamma   90.00
#
_symmetry.space_group_name_H-M   'P 1'
#
loop_
_entity.id
_entity.type
_entity.pdbx_description
1 polymer ?
#
loop_
_entity_poly.entity_id
_entity_poly.type
_entity_poly.pdbx_seq_one_letter_code
_entity_poly.pdbx_strand_id
1 'polypeptide(L)'
;GLMGIEPKRIFAIATGIAMVVVTLAALYLGMRANFDPSIGPARLIYAFEAVIIGGLGSLWGTLAGGIIIGVAQTFGAALNPEWQILAGHIAFLAVMLLKPRGLFPRAVD
;
A
#
# COMPACT_ATOMS: atom_id res chain seq x y z
N GLY A 1 -10.93 4.70 29.71
CA GLY A 1 -9.55 4.92 30.15
C GLY A 1 -9.22 4.09 31.38
N LEU A 2 -9.28 2.76 31.28
CA LEU A 2 -9.00 1.86 32.41
C LEU A 2 -7.53 1.37 32.45
N MET A 3 -6.73 1.71 31.43
CA MET A 3 -5.34 1.25 31.27
C MET A 3 -4.28 2.34 31.51
N GLY A 4 -4.66 3.54 31.99
CA GLY A 4 -3.71 4.64 32.22
C GLY A 4 -3.08 5.24 30.94
N ILE A 5 -3.43 4.72 29.77
CA ILE A 5 -2.95 5.16 28.46
C ILE A 5 -3.89 6.24 27.92
N GLU A 6 -3.34 7.38 27.49
CA GLU A 6 -4.05 8.43 26.77
C GLU A 6 -4.17 8.08 25.27
N PRO A 7 -5.35 7.66 24.77
CA PRO A 7 -5.49 7.20 23.39
C PRO A 7 -5.21 8.33 22.38
N LYS A 8 -5.53 9.57 22.75
CA LYS A 8 -5.25 10.76 21.95
C LYS A 8 -3.76 10.93 21.67
N ARG A 9 -2.91 10.72 22.67
CA ARG A 9 -1.46 10.85 22.55
C ARG A 9 -0.87 9.76 21.67
N ILE A 10 -1.31 8.50 21.84
CA ILE A 10 -0.87 7.39 20.98
C ILE A 10 -1.30 7.63 19.53
N PHE A 11 -2.55 8.01 19.30
CA PHE A 11 -3.05 8.30 17.96
C PHE A 11 -2.27 9.43 17.29
N ALA A 12 -1.97 10.50 18.03
CA ALA A 12 -1.18 11.63 17.51
C ALA A 12 0.24 11.20 17.12
N ILE A 13 0.91 10.38 17.95
CA ILE A 13 2.26 9.88 17.65
C ILE A 13 2.22 8.94 16.43
N ALA A 14 1.28 7.99 16.38
CA ALA A 14 1.14 7.07 15.26
C ALA A 14 0.87 7.80 13.94
N THR A 15 -0.04 8.79 13.98
CA THR A 15 -0.34 9.63 12.82
C THR A 15 0.87 10.47 12.41
N GLY A 16 1.61 11.03 13.37
CA GLY A 16 2.84 11.78 13.10
C GLY A 16 3.88 10.94 12.36
N ILE A 17 4.12 9.70 12.81
CA ILE A 17 5.03 8.76 12.13
C ILE A 17 4.53 8.44 10.72
N ALA A 18 3.23 8.15 10.57
CA ALA A 18 2.64 7.86 9.26
C ALA A 18 2.80 9.04 8.28
N MET A 19 2.56 10.27 8.75
CA MET A 19 2.71 11.50 7.94
C MET A 19 4.16 11.71 7.49
N VAL A 20 5.15 11.44 8.34
CA VAL A 20 6.57 11.52 7.95
C VAL A 20 6.86 10.55 6.81
N VAL A 21 6.42 9.29 6.93
CA VAL A 21 6.64 8.27 5.90
C VAL A 21 5.93 8.64 4.59
N VAL A 22 4.66 9.07 4.67
CA VAL A 22 3.88 9.51 3.50
C VAL A 22 4.54 10.71 2.82
N THR A 23 5.06 11.67 3.59
CA THR A 23 5.73 12.86 3.04
C THR A 23 6.99 12.49 2.28
N LEU A 24 7.82 11.60 2.82
CA LEU A 24 9.01 11.11 2.13
C LEU A 24 8.65 10.37 0.84
N ALA A 25 7.65 9.49 0.89
CA ALA A 25 7.15 8.79 -0.29
C ALA A 25 6.59 9.75 -1.37
N ALA A 26 5.83 10.76 -0.95
CA ALA A 26 5.27 11.77 -1.84
C ALA A 26 6.35 12.65 -2.49
N LEU A 27 7.41 12.98 -1.75
CA LEU A 27 8.54 13.74 -2.30
C LEU A 27 9.24 12.96 -3.42
N TYR A 28 9.59 11.69 -3.17
CA TYR A 28 10.20 10.83 -4.19
C TYR A 28 9.29 10.66 -5.41
N LEU A 29 7.98 10.45 -5.17
CA LEU A 29 7.02 10.33 -6.26
C LEU A 29 6.92 11.64 -7.06
N GLY A 30 6.89 12.79 -6.40
CA GLY A 30 6.84 14.11 -7.04
C GLY A 30 8.09 14.47 -7.85
N MET A 31 9.26 13.90 -7.51
CA MET A 31 10.48 14.08 -8.30
C MET A 31 10.45 13.30 -9.63
N ARG A 32 9.70 12.20 -9.70
CA ARG A 32 9.65 11.32 -10.90
C ARG A 32 8.37 11.47 -11.71
N ALA A 33 7.25 11.81 -11.08
CA ALA A 33 5.92 11.82 -11.69
C ALA A 33 5.45 13.24 -12.03
N ASN A 34 4.67 13.35 -13.11
CA ASN A 34 3.94 14.57 -13.42
C ASN A 34 2.72 14.72 -12.51
N PHE A 35 2.41 15.96 -12.15
CA PHE A 35 1.22 16.30 -11.37
C PHE A 35 0.03 16.47 -12.31
N ASP A 36 -0.98 15.64 -12.11
CA ASP A 36 -2.26 15.73 -12.81
C ASP A 36 -3.39 15.59 -11.78
N PRO A 37 -4.41 16.47 -11.79
CA PRO A 37 -5.49 16.44 -10.80
C PRO A 37 -6.34 15.16 -10.80
N SER A 38 -6.33 14.39 -11.89
CA SER A 38 -7.15 13.19 -12.09
C SER A 38 -6.48 11.89 -11.63
N ILE A 39 -5.24 11.94 -11.12
CA ILE A 39 -4.46 10.72 -10.74
C ILE A 39 -4.85 10.12 -9.39
N GLY A 40 -5.67 10.82 -8.60
CA GLY A 40 -6.07 10.40 -7.26
C GLY A 40 -6.77 9.03 -7.23
N PRO A 41 -7.84 8.82 -8.02
CA PRO A 41 -8.55 7.54 -8.08
C PRO A 41 -7.65 6.37 -8.45
N ALA A 42 -6.77 6.53 -9.44
CA ALA A 42 -5.84 5.46 -9.83
C ALA A 42 -4.87 5.09 -8.70
N ARG A 43 -4.33 6.08 -7.97
CA ARG A 43 -3.46 5.83 -6.81
C ARG A 43 -4.18 5.13 -5.67
N LEU A 44 -5.47 5.43 -5.47
CA LEU A 44 -6.29 4.78 -4.44
C LEU A 44 -6.49 3.29 -4.74
N ILE A 45 -6.65 2.92 -6.02
CA ILE A 45 -6.75 1.51 -6.43
C ILE A 45 -5.48 0.75 -6.03
N TYR A 46 -4.28 1.30 -6.29
CA TYR A 46 -3.03 0.64 -5.92
C TYR A 46 -2.88 0.47 -4.39
N ALA A 47 -3.31 1.48 -3.62
CA ALA A 47 -3.32 1.39 -2.17
C ALA A 47 -4.28 0.29 -1.68
N PHE A 48 -5.45 0.18 -2.30
CA PHE A 48 -6.43 -0.87 -2.01
C PHE A 48 -5.89 -2.27 -2.33
N GLU A 49 -5.28 -2.45 -3.50
CA GLU A 49 -4.64 -3.71 -3.89
C GLU A 49 -3.57 -4.13 -2.87
N ALA A 50 -2.70 -3.19 -2.47
CA ALA A 50 -1.66 -3.45 -1.47
C ALA A 50 -2.22 -3.90 -0.12
N VAL A 51 -3.29 -3.26 0.37
CA VAL A 51 -3.95 -3.63 1.63
C VAL A 51 -4.58 -5.01 1.55
N ILE A 52 -5.25 -5.34 0.44
CA ILE A 52 -5.91 -6.63 0.27
C ILE A 52 -4.90 -7.77 0.11
N ILE A 53 -3.86 -7.55 -0.69
CA ILE A 53 -2.72 -8.49 -0.79
C ILE A 53 -2.13 -8.72 0.59
N GLY A 54 -1.95 -7.67 1.38
CA GLY A 54 -1.42 -7.77 2.73
C GLY A 54 -2.31 -8.51 3.71
N GLY A 55 -3.62 -8.36 3.57
CA GLY A 55 -4.63 -8.83 4.52
C GLY A 55 -5.14 -7.69 5.40
N LEU A 56 -6.47 -7.60 5.51
CA LEU A 56 -7.15 -6.55 6.29
C LEU A 56 -6.71 -6.58 7.76
N GLY A 57 -6.44 -5.39 8.31
CA GLY A 57 -6.02 -5.22 9.71
C GLY A 57 -4.55 -5.52 9.98
N SER A 58 -3.75 -5.93 8.99
CA SER A 58 -2.32 -6.20 9.14
C SER A 58 -1.47 -5.06 8.57
N LEU A 59 -0.81 -4.29 9.44
CA LEU A 59 0.11 -3.24 9.03
C LEU A 59 1.30 -3.80 8.23
N TRP A 60 1.95 -4.83 8.78
CA TRP A 60 3.09 -5.50 8.14
C TRP A 60 2.70 -6.23 6.86
N GLY A 61 1.49 -6.81 6.84
CA GLY A 61 0.95 -7.40 5.62
C GLY A 61 0.76 -6.34 4.53
N THR A 62 0.14 -5.21 4.86
CA THR A 62 -0.09 -4.11 3.92
C THR A 62 1.23 -3.57 3.35
N LEU A 63 2.27 -3.46 4.18
CA LEU A 63 3.62 -3.08 3.72
C LEU A 63 4.17 -4.08 2.70
N ALA A 64 4.10 -5.39 3.00
CA ALA A 64 4.54 -6.43 2.08
C ALA A 64 3.73 -6.41 0.76
N GLY A 65 2.41 -6.19 0.85
CA GLY A 65 1.55 -6.06 -0.33
C GLY A 65 1.91 -4.85 -1.20
N GLY A 66 2.20 -3.70 -0.59
CA GLY A 66 2.67 -2.51 -1.30
C GLY A 66 4.02 -2.73 -2.01
N ILE A 67 4.94 -3.45 -1.37
CA ILE A 67 6.23 -3.83 -1.99
C ILE A 67 5.99 -4.74 -3.20
N ILE A 68 5.12 -5.75 -3.09
CA ILE A 68 4.80 -6.66 -4.20
C ILE A 68 4.24 -5.90 -5.39
N ILE A 69 3.25 -5.03 -5.16
CA ILE A 69 2.68 -4.19 -6.22
C ILE A 69 3.76 -3.30 -6.86
N GLY A 70 4.56 -2.59 -6.06
CA GLY A 70 5.61 -1.71 -6.58
C GLY A 70 6.68 -2.45 -7.40
N VAL A 71 7.11 -3.62 -6.94
CA VAL A 71 8.07 -4.47 -7.66
C VAL A 71 7.45 -5.02 -8.95
N ALA A 72 6.21 -5.51 -8.91
CA ALA A 72 5.52 -6.01 -10.09
C ALA A 72 5.35 -4.91 -11.15
N GLN A 73 4.94 -3.71 -10.74
CA GLN A 73 4.84 -2.55 -11.63
C GLN A 73 6.20 -2.20 -12.24
N THR A 74 7.27 -2.18 -11.43
CA THR A 74 8.63 -1.87 -11.90
C THR A 74 9.14 -2.92 -12.90
N PHE A 75 8.85 -4.20 -12.65
CA PHE A 75 9.21 -5.29 -13.56
C PHE A 75 8.43 -5.21 -14.87
N GLY A 76 7.12 -4.93 -14.80
CA GLY A 76 6.29 -4.68 -15.98
C GLY A 76 6.83 -3.52 -16.82
N ALA A 77 7.13 -2.39 -16.18
CA ALA A 77 7.68 -1.21 -16.82
C ALA A 77 9.05 -1.47 -17.50
N ALA A 78 9.87 -2.35 -16.91
CA ALA A 78 11.18 -2.71 -17.45
C ALA A 78 11.09 -3.53 -18.76
N LEU A 79 10.03 -4.33 -18.91
CA LEU A 79 9.75 -5.06 -20.15
C LEU A 79 9.10 -4.16 -21.20
N ASN A 80 8.03 -3.47 -20.81
CA ASN A 80 7.34 -2.48 -21.63
C ASN A 80 6.69 -1.43 -20.70
N PRO A 81 6.94 -0.12 -20.88
CA PRO A 81 6.32 0.92 -20.07
C PRO A 81 4.79 0.82 -19.94
N GLU A 82 4.10 0.34 -20.98
CA GLU A 82 2.64 0.16 -20.96
C GLU A 82 2.19 -0.96 -20.01
N TRP A 83 3.06 -1.92 -19.72
CA TRP A 83 2.75 -3.06 -18.86
C TRP A 83 2.92 -2.76 -17.38
N GLN A 84 3.44 -1.58 -17.02
CA GLN A 84 3.59 -1.18 -15.63
C GLN A 84 2.30 -1.38 -14.83
N ILE A 85 1.20 -0.83 -15.32
CA ILE A 85 -0.09 -0.89 -14.63
C ILE A 85 -0.62 -2.33 -14.64
N LEU A 86 -0.56 -2.99 -15.79
CA LEU A 86 -1.03 -4.36 -15.98
C LEU A 86 -0.34 -5.35 -15.03
N ALA A 87 0.99 -5.25 -14.89
CA ALA A 87 1.77 -6.15 -14.04
C ALA A 87 1.39 -6.04 -12.56
N GLY A 88 1.07 -4.83 -12.07
CA GLY A 88 0.54 -4.62 -10.71
C GLY A 88 -0.78 -5.35 -10.48
N HIS A 89 -1.74 -5.18 -11.39
CA HIS A 89 -3.05 -5.83 -11.30
C HIS A 89 -2.95 -7.36 -11.43
N ILE A 90 -2.07 -7.86 -12.30
CA ILE A 90 -1.80 -9.30 -12.41
C ILE A 90 -1.23 -9.84 -11.11
N ALA A 91 -0.29 -9.14 -10.48
CA ALA A 91 0.24 -9.55 -9.18
C ALA A 91 -0.84 -9.58 -8.10
N PHE A 92 -1.73 -8.58 -8.08
CA PHE A 92 -2.92 -8.58 -7.22
C PHE A 92 -3.80 -9.80 -7.43
N LEU A 93 -4.21 -10.06 -8.68
CA LEU A 93 -5.06 -11.19 -9.03
C LEU A 93 -4.38 -12.53 -8.72
N ALA A 94 -3.08 -12.66 -8.99
CA ALA A 94 -2.32 -13.86 -8.70
C ALA A 94 -2.28 -14.14 -7.19
N VAL A 95 -2.04 -13.13 -6.35
CA VAL A 95 -2.07 -13.32 -4.89
C VAL A 95 -3.49 -13.66 -4.42
N MET A 96 -4.53 -13.02 -4.95
CA MET A 96 -5.92 -13.32 -4.58
C MET A 96 -6.36 -14.72 -4.98
N LEU A 97 -5.91 -15.21 -6.14
CA LEU A 97 -6.18 -16.56 -6.59
C LEU A 97 -5.54 -17.60 -5.66
N LEU A 98 -4.30 -17.36 -5.23
CA LEU A 98 -3.55 -18.28 -4.38
C LEU A 98 -3.93 -18.17 -2.89
N LYS A 99 -4.25 -16.95 -2.44
CA LYS A 99 -4.49 -16.64 -1.03
C LYS A 99 -5.56 -15.53 -0.89
N PRO A 100 -6.85 -15.89 -0.98
CA PRO A 100 -7.97 -14.92 -1.02
C PRO A 100 -8.16 -14.11 0.26
N ARG A 101 -7.53 -14.53 1.37
CA ARG A 101 -7.52 -13.79 2.65
C ARG A 101 -6.33 -12.82 2.77
N GLY A 102 -5.50 -12.69 1.74
CA GLY A 102 -4.24 -11.95 1.77
C GLY A 102 -3.10 -12.74 2.41
N LEU A 103 -1.89 -12.18 2.40
CA LEU A 103 -0.65 -12.80 2.85
C LEU A 103 -0.58 -12.95 4.36
N PHE A 104 -1.08 -11.98 5.12
CA PHE A 104 -1.02 -11.96 6.58
C PHE A 104 -2.37 -11.51 7.17
N PRO A 105 -3.46 -12.27 6.96
CA PRO A 105 -4.75 -11.94 7.57
C PRO A 105 -4.59 -11.91 9.09
N ARG A 106 -5.10 -10.84 9.73
CA ARG A 106 -5.19 -10.81 11.18
C ARG A 106 -6.19 -11.90 11.59
N ALA A 107 -5.70 -12.95 12.24
CA ALA A 107 -6.57 -13.92 12.90
C ALA A 107 -7.24 -13.16 14.05
N VAL A 108 -8.56 -13.03 13.94
CA VAL A 108 -9.53 -12.54 14.94
C VAL A 108 -8.93 -12.34 16.35
N ASP A 109 -8.96 -11.10 16.84
CA ASP A 109 -9.14 -10.80 18.27
C ASP A 109 -10.66 -10.75 18.54
#